data_AF-A0A3M0P286-F1
#
_entry.id   AF-A0A3M0P286-F1
#
_cell.length_a   1.000
_cell.length_b   1.000
_cell.length_c   1.000
_cell.angle_alpha   90.00
_cell.angle_beta   90.00
_cell.angle_gamma   90.00
#
_symmetry.space_group_name_H-M   'P 1'
#
loop_
_entity.id
_entity.type
_entity.pdbx_description
1 polymer ?
#
loop_
_entity_poly.entity_id
_entity_poly.type
_entity_poly.pdbx_seq_one_letter_code
_entity_poly.pdbx_strand_id
1 'polypeptide(L)' 'MLTNINNDGYIVGIKFINTLGGKSIKYDNVQITPKGIEYLFSNSMMERVKNTLKDIKGIIPGF' A
#
# COMPACT_ATOMS: atom_id res chain seq x y z
N MET A 1 -4.97 -13.60 0.98
CA MET A 1 -5.11 -12.52 1.98
C MET A 1 -4.34 -11.27 1.55
N LEU A 2 -3.00 -11.29 1.48
CA LEU A 2 -2.18 -10.15 1.01
C LEU A 2 -2.44 -9.74 -0.45
N THR A 3 -2.70 -10.71 -1.33
CA THR A 3 -3.06 -10.45 -2.73
C THR A 3 -4.35 -9.65 -2.88
N ASN A 4 -5.34 -9.87 -2.00
CA ASN A 4 -6.60 -9.13 -2.04
C ASN A 4 -6.36 -7.67 -1.63
N ILE A 5 -5.60 -7.45 -0.56
CA ILE A 5 -5.24 -6.11 -0.08
C ILE A 5 -4.44 -5.33 -1.15
N ASN A 6 -3.57 -6.01 -1.89
CA ASN A 6 -2.86 -5.43 -3.03
C ASN A 6 -3.80 -5.14 -4.21
N ASN A 7 -4.68 -6.07 -4.57
CA ASN A 7 -5.64 -5.89 -5.66
C ASN A 7 -6.65 -4.79 -5.38
N ASP A 8 -7.01 -4.61 -4.12
CA ASP A 8 -7.90 -3.54 -3.66
C ASP A 8 -7.17 -2.19 -3.56
N GLY A 9 -5.85 -2.16 -3.79
CA GLY A 9 -5.02 -0.95 -3.85
C GLY A 9 -4.64 -0.37 -2.49
N TYR A 10 -4.77 -1.13 -1.40
CA TYR A 10 -4.36 -0.69 -0.07
C TYR A 10 -2.85 -0.83 0.17
N ILE A 11 -2.20 -1.73 -0.57
CA ILE A 11 -0.74 -1.89 -0.59
C ILE A 11 -0.25 -2.03 -2.04
N VAL A 12 1.04 -1.77 -2.26
CA VAL A 12 1.75 -2.04 -3.52
C VAL A 12 2.98 -2.92 -3.23
N GLY A 13 3.62 -3.42 -4.28
CA GLY A 13 4.85 -4.23 -4.18
C GLY A 13 4.64 -5.75 -4.19
N ILE A 14 3.42 -6.22 -4.49
CA ILE A 14 3.17 -7.63 -4.77
C ILE A 14 3.13 -7.86 -6.28
N LYS A 15 3.96 -8.78 -6.78
CA LYS A 15 4.06 -9.16 -8.18
C LYS A 15 3.75 -10.65 -8.35
N PHE A 16 2.82 -10.97 -9.25
CA PHE A 16 2.60 -12.35 -9.68
C PHE A 16 3.65 -12.71 -10.73
N ILE A 17 4.44 -13.74 -10.47
CA ILE A 17 5.51 -14.19 -11.36
C ILE A 17 5.25 -15.63 -11.80
N ASN A 18 5.65 -15.96 -13.01
CA ASN A 18 5.69 -17.34 -13.47
C ASN A 18 7.08 -17.92 -13.17
N THR A 19 7.11 -19.08 -12.53
CA THR A 19 8.31 -19.87 -12.28
C THR A 19 8.20 -21.19 -13.04
N LEU A 20 9.32 -21.93 -13.11
CA LEU A 20 9.35 -23.27 -13.73
C LEU A 20 8.33 -24.24 -13.08
N GLY A 21 7.97 -24.03 -11.81
CA GLY A 21 6.99 -24.84 -11.08
C GLY A 21 5.56 -24.29 -11.07
N GLY A 22 5.28 -23.20 -11.78
CA GLY A 22 3.94 -22.59 -11.85
C GLY A 22 3.90 -21.13 -11.41
N LYS A 23 2.74 -20.64 -10.98
CA LYS A 23 2.57 -19.25 -10.53
C LYS A 23 3.07 -19.09 -9.10
N SER A 24 3.85 -18.04 -8.87
CA SER A 24 4.33 -17.65 -7.54
C SER A 24 4.11 -16.17 -7.29
N ILE A 25 4.28 -15.76 -6.03
CA ILE A 25 4.12 -14.39 -5.58
C ILE A 25 5.49 -13.89 -5.13
N LYS A 26 5.92 -12.76 -5.69
CA LYS A 26 7.11 -12.03 -5.27
C LYS A 26 6.70 -10.77 -4.51
N TYR A 27 7.36 -10.54 -3.38
CA TYR A 27 7.27 -9.31 -2.60
C TYR A 27 8.49 -8.45 -2.91
N ASP A 28 8.26 -7.22 -3.32
CA ASP A 28 9.30 -6.30 -3.78
C ASP A 28 8.91 -4.88 -3.37
N ASN A 29 9.66 -4.31 -2.41
CA ASN A 29 9.38 -3.01 -1.80
C ASN A 29 7.90 -2.81 -1.44
N VAL A 30 7.36 -3.69 -0.59
CA VAL A 30 5.95 -3.63 -0.17
C VAL A 30 5.71 -2.36 0.62
N GLN A 31 4.75 -1.56 0.18
CA GLN A 31 4.42 -0.26 0.79
C GLN A 31 2.91 -0.13 0.94
N ILE A 32 2.48 0.55 2.01
CA ILE A 32 1.09 0.95 2.18
C ILE A 32 0.78 2.17 1.31
N THR A 33 -0.38 2.17 0.66
CA THR A 33 -0.81 3.32 -0.14
C THR A 33 -1.54 4.36 0.73
N PRO A 34 -1.74 5.58 0.25
CA PRO A 34 -2.65 6.54 0.90
C PRO A 34 -4.04 5.95 1.20
N LYS A 35 -4.59 5.17 0.25
CA LYS A 35 -5.87 4.46 0.42
C LYS A 35 -5.80 3.43 1.55
N GLY A 36 -4.68 2.69 1.65
CA GLY A 36 -4.45 1.76 2.75
C GLY A 36 -4.35 2.45 4.10
N ILE A 37 -3.68 3.61 4.15
CA ILE A 37 -3.61 4.45 5.35
C ILE A 37 -5.02 4.90 5.75
N GLU A 38 -5.78 5.48 4.83
CA GLU A 38 -7.18 5.88 5.06
C GLU A 38 -8.03 4.72 5.60
N TYR A 39 -7.91 3.53 5.00
CA TYR A 39 -8.61 2.33 5.44
C TYR A 39 -8.31 1.98 6.91
N LEU A 40 -7.03 2.03 7.33
CA LEU A 40 -6.62 1.74 8.70
C LEU A 40 -7.17 2.74 9.73
N PHE A 41 -7.49 3.97 9.31
CA PHE A 41 -7.90 5.06 10.21
C PHE A 41 -9.38 5.45 10.08
N SER A 42 -10.16 4.72 9.28
CA SER A 42 -11.53 5.09 8.88
C SER A 42 -12.60 5.08 9.99
N ASN A 43 -12.27 4.72 11.24
CA ASN A 43 -13.24 4.61 12.35
C ASN A 43 -13.17 5.70 13.45
N SER A 44 -12.39 6.78 13.29
CA SER A 44 -12.46 8.00 14.14
C SER A 44 -11.34 9.03 13.89
N MET A 45 -10.41 8.80 12.95
CA MET A 45 -9.14 9.52 12.92
C MET A 45 -8.86 10.28 11.61
N MET A 46 -9.88 10.85 10.98
CA MET A 46 -9.74 11.56 9.69
C MET A 46 -8.73 12.72 9.75
N GLU A 47 -8.67 13.48 10.85
CA GLU A 47 -7.67 14.54 11.02
C GLU A 47 -6.23 14.01 11.10
N ARG A 48 -6.02 12.83 11.70
CA ARG A 48 -4.70 12.18 11.70
C ARG A 48 -4.31 11.70 10.31
N VAL A 49 -5.26 11.15 9.54
CA VAL A 49 -5.01 10.77 8.15
C VAL A 49 -4.53 11.96 7.32
N LYS A 50 -5.24 13.10 7.42
CA LYS A 50 -4.85 14.32 6.69
C LYS A 50 -3.43 14.76 7.04
N ASN A 51 -3.04 14.72 8.31
CA ASN A 51 -1.70 15.09 8.75
C ASN A 51 -0.65 14.09 8.25
N THR A 52 -0.88 12.78 8.43
CA THR A 52 0.01 11.73 7.93
C THR A 52 0.24 11.82 6.42
N LEU A 53 -0.81 12.07 5.62
CA LEU A 53 -0.67 12.22 4.18
C LEU A 53 0.11 13.47 3.78
N LYS A 54 -0.05 14.58 4.52
CA LYS A 54 0.77 15.80 4.30
C LYS A 54 2.23 15.54 4.63
N ASP A 55 2.52 14.87 5.74
CA ASP A 55 3.88 14.55 6.16
C ASP A 55 4.57 13.65 5.13
N ILE A 56 3.87 12.63 4.62
CA ILE A 56 4.41 11.74 3.57
C ILE A 56 4.70 12.52 2.28
N LYS A 57 3.81 13.43 1.84
CA LYS A 57 4.06 14.28 0.67
C LYS A 57 5.30 15.16 0.83
N GLY A 58 5.61 15.61 2.05
CA GLY A 58 6.81 16.38 2.35
C GLY A 58 8.11 15.58 2.34
N ILE A 59 8.04 14.24 2.46
CA ILE A 59 9.20 13.34 2.54
C ILE A 59 9.60 12.78 1.16
N ILE A 60 8.68 12.70 0.20
CA ILE A 60 8.95 12.21 -1.16
C ILE A 60 9.50 13.38 -2.00
N PRO A 61 10.80 13.40 -2.37
CA PRO A 61 11.32 14.45 -3.23
C PRO A 61 10.91 14.14 -4.67
N GLY A 62 10.09 14.99 -5.28
CA GLY A 62 9.70 14.83 -6.70
C GLY A 62 8.23 15.10 -7.05
N PHE A 63 7.45 15.70 -6.15
CA PHE A 63 6.22 16.42 -6.47
C PHE A 63 6.32 17.87 -5.98
#